data_AF-A0A954B6T4-F1
#
_entry.id   AF-A0A954B6T4-F1
#
_cell.length_a   1.000
_cell.length_b   1.000
_cell.length_c   1.000
_cell.angle_alpha   90.00
_cell.angle_beta   90.00
_cell.angle_gamma   90.00
#
_symmetry.space_group_name_H-M   'P 1'
#
loop_
_entity.id
_entity.type
_entity.pdbx_description
1 polymer ?
#
loop_
_entity_poly.entity_id
_entity_poly.type
_entity_poly.pdbx_seq_one_letter_code
_entity_poly.pdbx_strand_id
1 'polypeptide(L)' 'MADDAAQRAMDAQEHKKNYDSVMKVGTQFGVPFLLSLTMFFTQLTMGHGLWSVFWFVVTYLFSWYVVKTFFSAH' A
#
# COMPACT_ATOMS: atom_id res chain seq x y z
N MET A 1 1.63 -39.85 3.71
CA MET A 1 2.38 -39.54 2.48
C MET A 1 1.53 -38.83 1.43
N ALA A 2 0.44 -39.41 0.92
CA ALA A 2 -0.47 -38.71 -0.01
C ALA A 2 -1.28 -37.58 0.68
N ASP A 3 -1.78 -37.83 1.91
CA ASP A 3 -2.45 -36.80 2.71
C ASP A 3 -1.55 -35.62 3.07
N ASP A 4 -0.27 -35.86 3.39
CA ASP A 4 0.70 -34.79 3.69
C ASP A 4 0.97 -33.89 2.48
N ALA A 5 0.96 -34.45 1.27
CA ALA A 5 1.18 -33.69 0.04
C ALA A 5 -0.04 -32.83 -0.32
N ALA A 6 -1.25 -33.36 -0.14
CA ALA A 6 -2.49 -32.62 -0.31
C ALA A 6 -2.62 -31.49 0.74
N GLN A 7 -2.29 -31.78 1.99
CA GLN A 7 -2.33 -30.80 3.08
C GLN A 7 -1.33 -29.66 2.87
N ARG A 8 -0.08 -29.97 2.48
CA ARG A 8 0.91 -28.92 2.13
C ARG A 8 0.48 -28.07 0.93
N ALA A 9 -0.20 -28.65 -0.05
CA ALA A 9 -0.70 -27.91 -1.20
C ALA A 9 -1.82 -26.94 -0.79
N MET A 10 -2.71 -27.34 0.12
CA MET A 10 -3.74 -26.46 0.68
C MET A 10 -3.13 -25.33 1.52
N ASP A 11 -2.18 -25.65 2.41
CA ASP A 11 -1.50 -24.65 3.23
C ASP A 11 -0.77 -23.61 2.35
N ALA A 12 -0.10 -24.06 1.29
CA ALA A 12 0.56 -23.16 0.34
C ALA A 12 -0.43 -22.23 -0.41
N GLN A 13 -1.61 -22.74 -0.76
CA GLN A 13 -2.66 -21.92 -1.39
C GLN A 13 -3.22 -20.87 -0.41
N GLU A 14 -3.41 -21.25 0.85
CA GLU A 14 -3.90 -20.33 1.88
C GLU A 14 -2.87 -19.23 2.19
N HIS A 15 -1.59 -19.59 2.29
CA HIS A 15 -0.51 -18.61 2.43
C HIS A 15 -0.43 -17.64 1.25
N LYS A 16 -0.59 -18.13 0.01
CA LYS A 16 -0.60 -17.28 -1.18
C LYS A 16 -1.79 -16.32 -1.19
N LYS A 17 -2.99 -16.80 -0.85
CA LYS A 17 -4.20 -15.97 -0.76
C LYS A 17 -4.06 -14.86 0.28
N ASN A 18 -3.50 -15.18 1.45
CA ASN A 18 -3.25 -14.21 2.50
C ASN A 18 -2.20 -13.19 2.08
N TYR A 19 -1.12 -13.64 1.44
CA TYR A 19 -0.08 -12.75 0.89
C TYR A 19 -0.66 -11.78 -0.13
N ASP A 20 -1.39 -12.26 -1.14
CA ASP A 20 -1.99 -11.42 -2.19
C ASP A 20 -2.97 -10.41 -1.59
N SER A 21 -3.74 -10.80 -0.57
CA SER A 21 -4.67 -9.91 0.12
C SER A 21 -3.95 -8.78 0.87
N VAL A 22 -2.91 -9.13 1.63
CA VAL A 22 -2.08 -8.16 2.37
C VAL A 22 -1.36 -7.23 1.41
N MET A 23 -0.79 -7.77 0.33
CA MET A 23 -0.08 -6.98 -0.66
C MET A 23 -1.03 -6.02 -1.37
N LYS A 24 -2.23 -6.47 -1.75
CA LYS A 24 -3.24 -5.60 -2.37
C LYS A 24 -3.64 -4.44 -1.47
N VAL A 25 -3.96 -4.71 -0.19
CA VAL A 25 -4.36 -3.65 0.76
C VAL A 25 -3.18 -2.73 1.07
N GLY A 26 -2.02 -3.30 1.34
CA GLY A 26 -0.80 -2.56 1.67
C GLY A 26 -0.37 -1.66 0.53
N THR A 27 -0.42 -2.13 -0.71
CA THR A 27 -0.04 -1.30 -1.85
C THR A 27 -1.11 -0.29 -2.22
N GLN A 28 -2.39 -0.64 -2.19
CA GLN A 28 -3.47 0.29 -2.56
C GLN A 28 -3.69 1.43 -1.54
N PHE A 29 -3.47 1.16 -0.26
CA PHE A 29 -3.77 2.13 0.81
C PHE A 29 -2.57 2.46 1.69
N GLY A 30 -1.76 1.46 2.05
CA GLY A 30 -0.62 1.66 2.93
C GLY A 30 0.50 2.50 2.31
N VAL A 31 0.89 2.21 1.06
CA VAL A 31 1.95 2.94 0.36
C VAL A 31 1.57 4.41 0.13
N PRO A 32 0.38 4.75 -0.41
CA PRO A 32 -0.06 6.14 -0.55
C PRO A 32 -0.08 6.91 0.77
N PHE A 33 -0.57 6.26 1.83
CA PHE A 33 -0.66 6.87 3.16
C PHE A 33 0.71 7.17 3.78
N LEU A 34 1.65 6.24 3.72
CA LEU A 34 3.00 6.45 4.26
C LEU A 34 3.75 7.54 3.49
N LEU A 35 3.60 7.59 2.17
CA LEU A 35 4.19 8.64 1.33
C LEU A 35 3.59 10.01 1.64
N SER A 36 2.27 10.11 1.76
CA SER A 36 1.62 11.37 2.10
C SER A 36 1.99 11.85 3.50
N LEU A 37 2.07 10.94 4.48
CA LEU A 37 2.50 11.23 5.85
C LEU A 37 3.94 11.75 5.89
N THR A 38 4.84 11.13 5.11
CA THR A 38 6.23 11.60 4.98
C THR A 38 6.27 13.02 4.45
N MET A 39 5.56 13.30 3.36
CA MET A 39 5.50 14.66 2.79
C MET A 39 4.88 15.68 3.74
N PHE A 40 3.87 15.30 4.52
CA PHE A 40 3.31 16.16 5.55
C PHE A 40 4.37 16.63 6.55
N PHE A 41 5.14 15.71 7.13
CA PHE A 41 6.18 16.06 8.09
C PHE A 41 7.34 16.83 7.44
N THR A 42 7.72 16.51 6.21
CA THR A 42 8.70 17.29 5.45
C THR A 42 8.24 18.74 5.28
N GLN A 43 6.98 18.96 4.92
CA GLN A 43 6.44 20.31 4.75
C GLN A 43 6.26 21.04 6.09
N LEU A 44 5.93 20.31 7.16
CA LEU A 44 5.87 20.86 8.52
C LEU A 44 7.25 21.36 8.98
N THR A 45 8.30 20.58 8.74
CA THR A 45 9.68 20.93 9.10
C THR A 45 10.25 22.06 8.24
N MET A 46 9.77 22.24 7.02
CA MET A 46 10.09 23.38 6.15
C MET A 46 9.38 24.69 6.53
N GLY A 47 8.56 24.70 7.60
CA GLY A 47 7.91 25.92 8.09
C GLY A 47 6.63 26.29 7.36
N HIS A 48 6.09 25.41 6.51
CA HIS A 48 4.85 25.67 5.78
C HIS A 48 3.58 25.54 6.62
N GLY A 49 3.68 25.25 7.94
CA GLY A 49 2.58 25.31 8.89
C GLY A 49 1.32 24.55 8.42
N LEU A 50 0.17 25.23 8.39
CA LEU A 50 -1.11 24.68 7.93
C LEU A 50 -1.12 24.25 6.46
N TRP A 51 -0.20 24.76 5.63
CA TRP A 51 -0.06 24.36 4.23
C TRP A 51 0.47 22.94 4.06
N SER A 52 1.09 22.36 5.10
CA SER A 52 1.50 20.95 5.11
C SER A 52 0.33 19.98 4.89
N VAL A 53 -0.86 20.30 5.39
CA VAL A 53 -2.08 19.49 5.22
C VAL A 53 -2.50 19.44 3.76
N PHE A 54 -2.36 20.54 3.03
CA PHE A 54 -2.63 20.56 1.59
C PHE A 54 -1.69 19.62 0.84
N TRP A 55 -0.38 19.67 1.15
CA TRP A 55 0.60 18.77 0.56
C TRP A 55 0.38 17.30 0.91
N PHE A 56 -0.11 17.00 2.12
CA PHE A 56 -0.54 15.65 2.48
C PHE A 56 -1.63 15.15 1.52
N VAL A 57 -2.70 15.93 1.34
CA VAL A 57 -3.84 15.53 0.48
C VAL A 57 -3.41 15.38 -0.97
N VAL A 58 -2.62 16.32 -1.50
CA VAL A 58 -2.11 16.27 -2.88
C VAL A 58 -1.23 15.03 -3.08
N THR A 59 -0.30 14.76 -2.16
CA THR A 59 0.59 13.60 -2.25
C THR A 59 -0.19 12.29 -2.13
N TYR A 60 -1.21 12.23 -1.27
CA TYR A 60 -2.07 11.07 -1.13
C TYR A 60 -2.85 10.78 -2.42
N LEU A 61 -3.51 11.79 -2.99
CA LEU A 61 -4.25 11.63 -4.24
C LEU A 61 -3.33 11.27 -5.42
N PHE A 62 -2.16 11.90 -5.51
CA PHE A 62 -1.16 11.60 -6.53
C PHE A 62 -0.65 10.17 -6.41
N SER A 63 -0.20 9.76 -5.22
CA SER A 63 0.30 8.40 -4.99
C SER A 63 -0.79 7.34 -5.16
N TRP A 64 -2.02 7.61 -4.72
CA TRP A 64 -3.17 6.74 -4.98
C TRP A 64 -3.45 6.59 -6.47
N TYR A 65 -3.38 7.69 -7.24
CA TYR A 65 -3.54 7.64 -8.70
C TYR A 65 -2.42 6.87 -9.38
N VAL A 66 -1.17 7.07 -8.97
CA VAL A 66 -0.01 6.32 -9.47
C VAL A 66 -0.19 4.84 -9.20
N VAL A 67 -0.46 4.45 -7.94
CA VAL A 67 -0.70 3.06 -7.57
C VAL A 67 -1.86 2.47 -8.38
N LYS A 68 -2.98 3.19 -8.48
CA LYS A 68 -4.13 2.74 -9.27
C LYS A 68 -3.76 2.51 -10.74
N THR A 69 -3.01 3.43 -11.34
CA THR A 69 -2.60 3.34 -12.75
C THR A 69 -1.66 2.16 -12.99
N PHE A 70 -0.66 1.96 -12.11
CA PHE A 70 0.29 0.85 -12.23
C PHE A 70 -0.37 -0.52 -12.00
N PHE A 71 -1.31 -0.64 -11.06
CA PHE A 71 -2.00 -1.90 -10.77
C PHE A 71 -3.20 -2.18 -11.68
N SER A 72 -3.74 -1.17 -12.35
CA SER A 72 -4.83 -1.34 -13.34
C SER A 72 -4.32 -1.60 -14.75
N ALA A 73 -3.01 -1.44 -14.99
CA ALA A 73 -2.35 -1.74 -16.26
C ALA A 73 -1.87 -3.20 -16.35
N HIS A 74 -2.13 -4.02 -15.33
CA HIS A 74 -1.70 -5.41 -15.20
C HIS A 74 -2.89 -6.36 -15.11
#